data_AF-A0A8D6ZTQ4-F1
#
_entry.id   AF-A0A8D6ZTQ4-F1
#
_cell.length_a   1.000
_cell.length_b   1.000
_cell.length_c   1.000
_cell.angle_alpha   90.00
_cell.angle_beta   90.00
_cell.angle_gamma   90.00
#
_symmetry.space_group_name_H-M   'P 1'
#
loop_
_entity.id
_entity.type
_entity.pdbx_description
1 polymer ?
#
loop_
_entity_poly.entity_id
_entity_poly.type
_entity_poly.pdbx_seq_one_letter_code
_entity_poly.pdbx_strand_id
1 'polypeptide(L)'
;MQPVATGEMVHETRTAGETRAVRSHSEAERRRRQRINGHLATLRSLLPAATRLDKAALLGEVVRQVRELRVRVEEVAVMVPGGGTRSGWRRRRRRGGGGGGGGWSGRGCAARTGPV
;
A
#
# COMPACT_ATOMS: atom_id res chain seq x y z
N MET A 1 -49.58 40.55 -3.67
CA MET A 1 -48.74 39.82 -4.65
C MET A 1 -47.28 40.04 -4.30
N GLN A 2 -46.60 39.03 -3.77
CA GLN A 2 -45.15 38.96 -3.57
C GLN A 2 -44.69 37.58 -4.05
N PRO A 3 -43.60 37.44 -4.84
CA PRO A 3 -43.17 36.15 -5.35
C PRO A 3 -42.33 35.40 -4.32
N VAL A 4 -42.47 34.07 -4.28
CA VAL A 4 -41.71 33.17 -3.39
C VAL A 4 -40.46 32.70 -4.12
N ALA A 5 -39.29 32.90 -3.53
CA ALA A 5 -38.01 32.45 -4.07
C ALA A 5 -37.30 31.60 -3.03
N THR A 6 -37.56 30.30 -2.98
CA THR A 6 -36.71 29.35 -2.25
C THR A 6 -36.85 27.95 -2.84
N GLY A 7 -35.97 27.61 -3.78
CA GLY A 7 -35.91 26.25 -4.36
C GLY A 7 -34.50 25.71 -4.68
N GLU A 8 -33.46 26.54 -4.79
CA GLU A 8 -32.24 26.11 -5.50
C GLU A 8 -30.95 25.94 -4.66
N MET A 9 -30.99 26.03 -3.32
CA MET A 9 -29.74 25.98 -2.51
C MET A 9 -29.27 24.60 -2.03
N VAL A 10 -29.97 23.50 -2.36
CA VAL A 10 -29.70 22.17 -1.74
C VAL A 10 -28.81 21.24 -2.57
N HIS A 11 -28.53 21.57 -3.85
CA HIS A 11 -27.73 20.72 -4.75
C HIS A 11 -26.22 21.07 -4.75
N GLU A 12 -25.85 22.29 -4.38
CA GLU A 12 -24.46 22.79 -4.40
C GLU A 12 -23.58 22.15 -3.30
N THR A 13 -24.16 21.89 -2.13
CA THR A 13 -23.40 21.43 -0.94
C THR A 13 -23.06 19.93 -1.00
N ARG A 14 -23.86 19.15 -1.73
CA ARG A 14 -23.69 17.69 -1.86
C ARG A 14 -22.53 17.34 -2.78
N THR A 15 -22.43 18.02 -3.92
CA THR A 15 -21.35 17.85 -4.90
C THR A 15 -20.01 18.40 -4.36
N ALA A 16 -20.02 19.49 -3.58
CA ALA A 16 -18.82 20.03 -2.94
C ALA A 16 -18.19 19.05 -1.93
N GLY A 17 -19.00 18.32 -1.15
CA GLY A 17 -18.53 17.28 -0.24
C GLY A 17 -17.97 16.05 -0.98
N GLU A 18 -18.66 15.63 -2.04
CA GLU A 18 -18.24 14.51 -2.89
C GLU A 18 -16.92 14.80 -3.62
N THR A 19 -16.75 15.99 -4.17
CA THR A 19 -15.49 16.39 -4.84
C THR A 19 -14.32 16.47 -3.86
N ARG A 20 -14.54 16.86 -2.59
CA ARG A 20 -13.49 16.87 -1.55
C ARG A 20 -13.09 15.45 -1.16
N ALA A 21 -14.05 14.54 -1.02
CA ALA A 21 -13.77 13.14 -0.74
C ALA A 21 -13.02 12.46 -1.91
N VAL A 22 -13.43 12.70 -3.15
CA VAL A 22 -12.74 12.17 -4.35
C VAL A 22 -11.32 12.72 -4.47
N ARG A 23 -11.11 14.01 -4.19
CA ARG A 23 -9.76 14.62 -4.15
C ARG A 23 -8.88 13.99 -3.07
N SER A 24 -9.40 13.86 -1.85
CA SER A 24 -8.70 13.19 -0.75
C SER A 24 -8.32 11.74 -1.09
N HIS A 25 -9.25 10.99 -1.69
CA HIS A 25 -8.99 9.62 -2.17
C HIS A 25 -7.90 9.58 -3.24
N SER A 26 -7.96 10.50 -4.22
CA SER A 26 -6.99 10.61 -5.30
C SER A 26 -5.58 10.95 -4.77
N GLU A 27 -5.50 11.84 -3.78
CA GLU A 27 -4.24 12.17 -3.11
C GLU A 27 -3.68 11.00 -2.30
N ALA A 28 -4.54 10.27 -1.57
CA ALA A 28 -4.14 9.09 -0.82
C ALA A 28 -3.59 8.00 -1.75
N GLU A 29 -4.23 7.77 -2.90
CA GLU A 29 -3.77 6.82 -3.90
C GLU A 29 -2.47 7.29 -4.58
N ARG A 30 -2.32 8.58 -4.87
CA ARG A 30 -1.05 9.15 -5.37
C ARG A 30 0.10 8.86 -4.40
N ARG A 31 -0.09 9.09 -3.10
CA ARG A 31 0.91 8.77 -2.07
C ARG A 31 1.21 7.28 -2.02
N ARG A 32 0.20 6.41 -2.16
CA ARG A 32 0.40 4.95 -2.24
C ARG A 32 1.27 4.58 -3.44
N ARG A 33 0.99 5.11 -4.63
CA ARG A 33 1.79 4.87 -5.84
C ARG A 33 3.22 5.37 -5.71
N GLN A 34 3.43 6.55 -5.11
CA GLN A 34 4.76 7.08 -4.86
C GLN A 34 5.60 6.16 -3.97
N ARG A 35 5.03 5.64 -2.87
CA ARG A 35 5.74 4.67 -2.00
C ARG A 35 6.13 3.41 -2.76
N ILE A 36 5.20 2.85 -3.54
CA ILE A 36 5.46 1.65 -4.35
C ILE A 36 6.57 1.91 -5.35
N ASN A 37 6.52 3.03 -6.08
CA ASN A 37 7.53 3.37 -7.08
C ASN A 37 8.89 3.67 -6.44
N GLY A 38 8.92 4.27 -5.24
CA GLY A 38 10.12 4.44 -4.44
C GLY A 38 10.78 3.10 -4.11
N HIS A 39 9.99 2.12 -3.61
CA HIS A 39 10.53 0.78 -3.34
C HIS A 39 11.07 0.10 -4.60
N LEU A 40 10.38 0.23 -5.74
CA LEU A 40 10.86 -0.33 -7.02
C LEU A 40 12.16 0.33 -7.48
N ALA A 41 12.33 1.64 -7.27
CA ALA A 41 13.56 2.34 -7.58
C ALA A 41 14.73 1.83 -6.71
N THR A 42 14.50 1.63 -5.41
CA THR A 42 15.49 1.03 -4.51
C THR A 42 15.89 -0.35 -4.98
N LEU A 43 14.94 -1.22 -5.35
CA LEU A 43 15.26 -2.54 -5.90
C LEU A 43 16.13 -2.47 -7.15
N ARG A 44 15.89 -1.51 -8.05
CA ARG A 44 16.75 -1.30 -9.24
C ARG A 44 18.16 -0.86 -8.89
N SER A 45 18.35 -0.08 -7.84
CA SER A 45 19.69 0.37 -7.42
C SER A 45 20.54 -0.72 -6.77
N LEU A 46 19.90 -1.74 -6.17
CA LEU A 46 20.59 -2.84 -5.49
C LEU A 46 21.03 -3.95 -6.42
N LEU A 47 20.45 -4.02 -7.62
CA LEU A 47 20.67 -5.09 -8.56
C LEU A 47 21.52 -4.63 -9.75
N PRO A 48 22.61 -5.35 -10.08
CA PRO A 48 23.35 -5.07 -11.31
C PRO A 48 22.43 -5.29 -12.52
N ALA A 49 22.53 -4.42 -13.53
CA ALA A 49 21.76 -4.44 -14.77
C ALA A 49 20.22 -4.27 -14.66
N ALA A 50 19.68 -3.94 -13.47
CA ALA A 50 18.22 -3.81 -13.28
C ALA A 50 17.60 -2.49 -13.79
N THR A 51 18.42 -1.54 -14.28
CA THR A 51 17.99 -0.22 -14.75
C THR A 51 17.02 -0.28 -15.94
N ARG A 52 17.08 -1.32 -16.76
CA ARG A 52 16.21 -1.48 -17.95
C ARG A 52 15.12 -2.56 -17.80
N LEU A 53 15.02 -3.21 -16.64
CA LEU A 53 14.04 -4.27 -16.43
C LEU A 53 12.63 -3.69 -16.26
N ASP A 54 11.65 -4.34 -16.90
CA ASP A 54 10.24 -4.11 -16.62
C ASP A 54 9.91 -4.55 -15.18
N LYS A 55 8.72 -4.18 -14.69
CA LYS A 55 8.36 -4.39 -13.29
C LYS A 55 8.26 -5.87 -12.90
N ALA A 56 7.81 -6.74 -13.80
CA ALA A 56 7.68 -8.17 -13.52
C ALA A 56 9.07 -8.83 -13.52
N ALA A 57 9.88 -8.55 -14.54
CA ALA A 57 11.25 -9.07 -14.60
C ALA A 57 12.10 -8.60 -13.41
N LEU A 58 11.97 -7.34 -12.98
CA LEU A 58 12.66 -6.83 -11.79
C LEU A 58 12.36 -7.67 -10.55
N LEU A 59 11.07 -7.95 -10.29
CA LEU A 59 10.67 -8.74 -9.13
C LEU A 59 11.18 -10.19 -9.22
N GLY A 60 11.18 -10.78 -10.42
CA GLY A 60 11.76 -12.10 -10.66
C GLY A 60 13.26 -12.13 -10.36
N GLU A 61 14.00 -11.15 -10.85
CA GLU A 61 15.45 -11.04 -10.64
C GLU A 61 15.80 -10.82 -9.16
N VAL A 62 15.04 -9.98 -8.45
CA VAL A 62 15.20 -9.82 -6.99
C VAL A 62 15.06 -11.14 -6.25
N VAL A 63 14.04 -11.94 -6.58
CA VAL A 63 13.83 -13.25 -5.94
C VAL A 63 14.99 -14.20 -6.25
N ARG A 64 15.48 -14.20 -7.49
CA ARG A 64 16.62 -15.02 -7.90
C ARG A 64 17.88 -14.67 -7.09
N GLN A 65 18.21 -13.38 -7.03
CA GLN A 65 19.40 -12.87 -6.34
C GLN A 65 19.37 -13.14 -4.83
N VAL A 66 18.20 -12.98 -4.18
CA VAL A 66 18.06 -13.33 -2.76
C VAL A 66 18.27 -14.83 -2.53
N ARG A 67 17.78 -15.70 -3.43
CA ARG A 67 18.02 -17.14 -3.32
C ARG A 67 19.51 -17.47 -3.47
N GLU A 68 20.17 -16.89 -4.48
CA GLU A 68 21.59 -17.10 -4.74
C GLU A 68 22.47 -16.60 -3.58
N LEU A 69 22.16 -15.45 -2.98
CA LEU A 69 22.87 -14.94 -1.81
C LEU A 69 22.73 -15.88 -0.60
N ARG A 70 21.56 -16.50 -0.41
CA ARG A 70 21.34 -17.44 0.71
C ARG A 70 22.18 -18.70 0.54
N VAL A 71 22.23 -19.26 -0.67
CA VAL A 71 23.07 -20.43 -0.99
C VAL A 71 24.55 -20.11 -0.75
N ARG A 72 25.03 -18.96 -1.27
CA ARG A 72 26.43 -18.53 -1.05
C ARG A 72 26.77 -18.37 0.43
N VAL A 73 25.87 -17.80 1.22
CA VAL A 73 26.09 -17.67 2.67
C VAL A 73 26.15 -19.03 3.35
N GLU A 74 25.31 -19.99 2.94
CA GLU A 74 25.34 -21.36 3.45
C GLU A 74 26.64 -22.08 3.07
N GLU A 75 27.09 -21.97 1.82
CA GLU A 75 28.37 -22.54 1.34
C GLU A 75 29.57 -21.97 2.12
N VAL A 76 29.61 -20.65 2.32
CA VAL A 76 30.66 -19.99 3.10
C VAL A 76 30.60 -20.41 4.57
N ALA A 77 29.41 -20.58 5.14
CA ALA A 77 29.24 -21.05 6.52
C ALA A 77 29.72 -22.50 6.71
N VAL A 78 29.63 -23.35 5.69
CA VAL A 78 30.19 -24.71 5.71
C VAL A 78 31.72 -24.68 5.62
N MET A 79 32.29 -23.71 4.88
CA MET A 79 33.73 -23.56 4.70
C MET A 79 34.46 -22.96 5.92
N VAL A 80 33.73 -22.29 6.84
CA VAL A 80 34.28 -21.78 8.10
C VAL A 80 33.76 -22.63 9.28
N PRO A 81 34.46 -23.72 9.66
CA PRO A 81 34.06 -24.53 10.81
C PRO A 81 34.33 -23.75 12.10
N GLY A 82 33.31 -23.08 12.63
CA GLY A 82 33.38 -22.38 13.93
C GLY A 82 32.52 -21.12 14.07
N GLY A 83 31.96 -20.59 12.99
CA GLY A 83 31.15 -19.36 13.03
C GLY A 83 29.64 -19.64 13.12
N GLY A 84 29.15 -20.08 14.26
CA GLY A 84 27.70 -20.28 14.49
C GLY A 84 26.92 -18.97 14.46
N THR A 85 26.61 -18.42 13.29
CA THR A 85 25.71 -17.26 13.19
C THR A 85 24.27 -17.73 13.29
N ARG A 86 23.76 -17.69 14.52
CA ARG A 86 22.35 -17.83 14.89
C ARG A 86 21.51 -16.69 14.28
N SER A 87 21.33 -16.65 12.96
CA SER A 87 20.34 -15.79 12.32
C SER A 87 19.08 -16.60 12.02
N GLY A 88 18.46 -17.08 13.10
CA GLY A 88 17.06 -17.43 13.05
C GLY A 88 16.29 -16.16 12.75
N TRP A 89 15.76 -16.06 11.53
CA TRP A 89 14.68 -15.14 11.18
C TRP A 89 13.46 -15.49 12.05
N ARG A 90 13.52 -15.13 13.34
CA ARG A 90 12.42 -15.29 14.29
C ARG A 90 11.27 -14.50 13.73
N ARG A 91 10.23 -15.20 13.27
CA ARG A 91 8.89 -14.63 13.12
C ARG A 91 8.47 -14.12 14.50
N ARG A 92 8.72 -12.85 14.76
CA ARG A 92 8.19 -12.15 15.93
C ARG A 92 6.69 -12.02 15.69
N ARG A 93 5.91 -13.00 16.15
CA ARG A 93 4.44 -12.88 16.25
C ARG A 93 4.18 -11.67 17.15
N ARG A 94 3.62 -10.60 16.59
CA ARG A 94 3.11 -9.47 17.37
C ARG A 94 2.01 -10.01 18.30
N ARG A 95 2.29 -10.02 19.59
CA ARG A 95 1.30 -10.18 20.65
C ARG A 95 0.36 -8.98 20.52
N GLY A 96 -0.87 -9.23 20.09
CA GLY A 96 -1.92 -8.23 20.00
C GLY A 96 -2.25 -7.73 21.40
N GLY A 97 -1.88 -6.48 21.69
CA GLY A 97 -2.42 -5.72 22.80
C GLY A 97 -3.70 -5.05 22.30
N GLY A 98 -4.84 -5.47 22.86
CA GLY A 98 -6.12 -4.80 22.65
C GLY A 98 -6.07 -3.37 23.15
N GLY A 99 -6.58 -2.45 22.35
CA GLY A 99 -6.69 -1.05 22.69
C GLY A 99 -7.83 -0.42 21.92
N GLY A 100 -8.92 -0.12 22.64
CA GLY A 100 -9.79 1.02 22.38
C GLY A 100 -10.73 0.90 21.19
N GLY A 101 -12.01 0.63 21.48
CA GLY A 101 -13.10 0.84 20.55
C GLY A 101 -13.14 2.28 20.04
N GLY A 102 -13.17 2.43 18.72
CA GLY A 102 -13.70 3.60 18.04
C GLY A 102 -14.75 3.10 17.07
N GLY A 103 -16.02 3.36 17.37
CA GLY A 103 -17.14 2.95 16.53
C GLY A 103 -17.04 3.62 15.17
N TRP A 104 -16.85 2.81 14.12
CA TRP A 104 -17.11 3.23 12.76
C TRP A 104 -18.62 3.22 12.61
N SER A 105 -19.26 4.32 12.99
CA SER A 105 -20.66 4.56 12.65
C SER A 105 -20.75 4.75 11.15
N GLY A 106 -20.89 3.63 10.44
CA GLY A 106 -21.32 3.57 9.05
C GLY A 106 -22.69 4.20 8.93
N ARG A 107 -22.73 5.48 8.54
CA ARG A 107 -23.90 6.02 7.85
C ARG A 107 -23.85 5.45 6.43
N GLY A 108 -24.85 4.62 6.15
CA GLY A 108 -24.87 3.70 5.03
C GLY A 108 -24.84 4.34 3.65
N CYS A 109 -24.23 3.61 2.72
CA CYS A 109 -24.55 3.73 1.30
C CYS A 109 -25.97 3.22 1.09
N ALA A 110 -26.96 4.11 1.13
CA ALA A 110 -28.28 3.80 0.61
C ALA A 110 -28.19 3.75 -0.92
N ALA A 111 -28.02 2.55 -1.47
CA ALA A 111 -28.31 2.28 -2.86
C ALA A 111 -29.81 2.54 -3.08
N ARG A 112 -30.14 3.67 -3.71
CA ARG A 112 -31.48 3.89 -4.27
C ARG A 112 -31.52 3.18 -5.61
N THR A 113 -32.02 1.95 -5.61
CA THR A 113 -32.68 1.36 -6.77
C THR A 113 -34.18 1.58 -6.59
N GLY A 114 -34.78 2.38 -7.47
CA GLY A 114 -36.24 2.51 -7.59
C GLY A 114 -36.62 2.41 -9.06
N PRO A 115 -37.76 1.78 -9.40
CA PRO A 115 -38.16 1.56 -10.79
C PRO A 115 -38.96 2.75 -11.34
N VAL A 116 -38.83 3.00 -12.65
CA VAL A 116 -39.98 3.25 -13.54
C VAL A 116 -39.79 2.40 -14.79
#